data_AF-A0AA87TEK8-F1
#
_entry.id   AF-A0AA87TEK8-F1
#
_cell.length_a   1.000
_cell.length_b   1.000
_cell.length_c   1.000
_cell.angle_alpha   90.00
_cell.angle_beta   90.00
_cell.angle_gamma   90.00
#
_symmetry.space_group_name_H-M   'P 1'
#
loop_
_entity.id
_entity.type
_entity.pdbx_description
1 polymer ?
#
loop_
_entity_poly.entity_id
_entity_poly.type
_entity_poly.pdbx_seq_one_letter_code
_entity_poly.pdbx_strand_id
1 'polypeptide(L)'
;MNVLYIFNFFISVIPFGFITTWVYVKNNRSMLASIIFHLFVNFMQEKIAMPQTTKCVETICVTIAAAIIVFTNKDLFFEKRHIGRILES
;
A
#
# COMPACT_ATOMS: atom_id res chain seq x y z
N MET A 1 8.53 -7.21 -23.97
CA MET A 1 7.82 -6.93 -22.71
C MET A 1 6.35 -7.28 -22.93
N ASN A 2 5.75 -8.17 -22.13
CA ASN A 2 4.31 -8.45 -22.26
C ASN A 2 3.52 -7.28 -21.67
N VAL A 3 2.63 -6.67 -22.45
CA VAL A 3 1.83 -5.50 -22.05
C VAL A 3 1.04 -5.76 -20.76
N LEU A 4 0.63 -7.01 -20.52
CA LEU A 4 -0.06 -7.42 -19.29
C LEU A 4 0.74 -7.12 -18.02
N TYR A 5 2.05 -7.20 -18.08
CA TYR A 5 2.93 -6.94 -16.95
C TYR A 5 3.02 -5.46 -16.57
N ILE A 6 2.83 -4.57 -17.56
CA ILE A 6 2.78 -3.13 -17.33
C ILE A 6 1.46 -2.79 -16.63
N PHE A 7 0.35 -3.35 -17.10
CA PHE A 7 -0.94 -3.19 -16.43
C PHE A 7 -0.92 -3.73 -15.00
N ASN A 8 -0.29 -4.88 -14.76
CA ASN A 8 -0.13 -5.41 -13.40
C ASN A 8 0.57 -4.42 -12.47
N PHE A 9 1.62 -3.73 -12.94
CA PHE A 9 2.31 -2.70 -12.15
C PHE A 9 1.36 -1.55 -11.77
N PHE A 10 0.59 -1.01 -12.71
CA PHE A 10 -0.35 0.07 -12.38
C PHE A 10 -1.46 -0.39 -11.44
N ILE A 11 -1.96 -1.61 -11.62
CA ILE A 11 -2.96 -2.20 -10.73
C ILE A 11 -2.41 -2.39 -9.32
N SER A 12 -1.15 -2.84 -9.18
CA SER A 12 -0.53 -3.11 -7.88
C SER A 12 -0.27 -1.84 -7.06
N VAL A 13 -0.11 -0.68 -7.71
CA VAL A 13 0.02 0.61 -7.03
C VAL A 13 -1.21 0.92 -6.15
N ILE A 14 -2.41 0.50 -6.57
CA ILE A 14 -3.65 0.77 -5.83
C ILE A 14 -3.63 0.12 -4.43
N PRO A 15 -3.50 -1.22 -4.28
CA PRO A 15 -3.48 -1.84 -2.96
C PRO A 15 -2.25 -1.43 -2.14
N PHE A 16 -1.08 -1.20 -2.78
CA PHE A 16 0.07 -0.64 -2.07
C PHE A 16 -0.23 0.75 -1.49
N GLY A 17 -0.97 1.59 -2.21
CA GLY A 17 -1.42 2.89 -1.72
C GLY A 17 -2.22 2.77 -0.42
N PHE A 18 -3.20 1.87 -0.36
CA PHE A 18 -3.97 1.62 0.87
C PHE A 18 -3.08 1.19 2.05
N ILE A 19 -2.12 0.30 1.81
CA ILE A 19 -1.19 -0.17 2.85
C ILE A 19 -0.29 0.97 3.31
N THR A 20 0.28 1.75 2.38
CA THR A 20 1.14 2.89 2.73
C THR A 20 0.36 3.97 3.49
N THR A 21 -0.89 4.26 3.12
CA THR A 21 -1.77 5.15 3.89
C THR A 21 -2.02 4.62 5.29
N TRP A 22 -2.26 3.33 5.43
CA TRP A 22 -2.42 2.71 6.75
C TRP A 22 -1.14 2.81 7.59
N VAL A 23 0.03 2.53 7.02
CA VAL A 23 1.34 2.70 7.69
C VAL A 23 1.51 4.15 8.13
N TYR A 24 1.23 5.12 7.26
CA TYR A 24 1.30 6.54 7.57
C TYR A 24 0.45 6.91 8.78
N VAL A 25 -0.84 6.59 8.76
CA VAL A 25 -1.75 6.99 9.83
C VAL A 25 -1.47 6.24 11.13
N LYS A 26 -1.12 4.96 11.06
CA LYS A 26 -0.81 4.16 12.26
C LYS A 26 0.49 4.62 12.95
N ASN A 27 1.39 5.26 12.21
CA ASN A 27 2.63 5.84 12.72
C ASN A 27 2.51 7.37 12.94
N ASN A 28 1.39 7.84 13.47
CA ASN A 28 1.14 9.26 13.79
C ASN A 28 1.41 10.20 12.61
N ARG A 29 1.00 9.80 11.40
CA ARG A 29 1.19 10.60 10.18
C ARG A 29 2.69 10.86 9.86
N SER A 30 3.56 9.92 10.23
CA SER A 30 4.99 10.00 9.93
C SER A 30 5.29 9.67 8.46
N MET A 31 5.77 10.69 7.74
CA MET A 31 6.23 10.52 6.36
C MET A 31 7.49 9.64 6.29
N LEU A 32 8.38 9.75 7.29
CA LEU A 32 9.59 8.93 7.37
C LEU A 32 9.28 7.43 7.47
N ALA A 33 8.29 7.05 8.29
CA ALA A 33 7.85 5.66 8.40
C ALA A 33 7.36 5.11 7.05
N SER A 34 6.63 5.92 6.29
CA SER A 34 6.12 5.56 4.96
C SER A 34 7.25 5.42 3.93
N ILE A 35 8.26 6.30 3.98
CA ILE A 35 9.46 6.24 3.13
C ILE A 35 10.25 4.96 3.43
N ILE A 36 10.52 4.67 4.71
CA ILE A 36 11.25 3.47 5.12
C ILE A 36 10.50 2.20 4.68
N PHE A 37 9.18 2.17 4.86
CA PHE A 37 8.36 1.05 4.39
C PHE A 37 8.43 0.88 2.88
N HIS A 38 8.29 1.96 2.11
CA HIS A 38 8.38 1.92 0.65
C HIS A 38 9.76 1.44 0.18
N LEU A 39 10.83 1.96 0.77
CA LEU A 39 12.20 1.53 0.49
C LEU A 39 12.40 0.06 0.82
N PHE A 40 11.90 -0.40 1.97
CA PHE A 40 11.99 -1.80 2.37
C PHE A 40 11.33 -2.74 1.35
N VAL A 41 10.10 -2.43 0.92
CA VAL A 41 9.38 -3.25 -0.07
C VAL A 41 10.17 -3.33 -1.39
N ASN A 42 10.59 -2.19 -1.94
CA ASN A 42 11.35 -2.17 -3.19
C ASN A 42 12.70 -2.88 -3.06
N PHE A 43 13.42 -2.63 -1.96
CA PHE A 43 14.70 -3.27 -1.70
C PHE A 43 14.56 -4.78 -1.59
N MET A 44 13.52 -5.30 -0.94
CA MET A 44 13.28 -6.74 -0.86
C MET A 44 12.96 -7.33 -2.24
N GLN A 45 12.14 -6.66 -3.05
CA GLN A 45 11.84 -7.10 -4.41
C GLN A 45 13.11 -7.16 -5.30
N GLU A 46 14.01 -6.18 -5.18
CA GLU A 46 15.29 -6.17 -5.89
C GLU A 46 16.24 -7.24 -5.37
N LYS A 47 16.34 -7.41 -4.03
CA LYS A 47 17.23 -8.38 -3.40
C LYS A 47 16.93 -9.81 -3.81
N ILE A 48 15.67 -10.17 -3.99
CA ILE A 48 15.28 -11.51 -4.46
C ILE A 48 15.17 -11.59 -5.99
N ALA A 49 15.51 -10.51 -6.71
CA ALA A 49 15.38 -10.39 -8.16
C ALA A 49 14.00 -10.85 -8.65
N MET A 50 12.94 -10.32 -8.04
CA MET A 50 11.58 -10.85 -8.20
C MET A 50 11.14 -10.85 -9.67
N PRO A 51 10.87 -12.03 -10.27
CA PRO A 51 10.46 -12.11 -11.67
C PRO A 51 9.03 -11.59 -11.84
N GLN A 52 8.71 -11.16 -13.06
CA GLN A 52 7.45 -10.48 -13.35
C GLN A 52 6.20 -11.35 -13.11
N THR A 53 6.32 -12.67 -13.29
CA THR A 53 5.27 -13.64 -12.95
C THR A 53 4.99 -13.66 -11.45
N THR A 54 6.03 -13.59 -10.61
CA THR A 54 5.89 -13.50 -9.15
C THR A 54 5.30 -12.17 -8.72
N LYS A 55 5.60 -11.06 -9.42
CA LYS A 55 4.94 -9.77 -9.18
C LYS A 55 3.42 -9.81 -9.40
N CYS A 56 2.94 -10.61 -10.33
CA CYS A 56 1.50 -10.85 -10.50
C CYS A 56 0.89 -11.56 -9.28
N VAL A 57 1.57 -12.59 -8.76
CA VAL A 57 1.12 -13.29 -7.54
C VAL A 57 1.20 -12.37 -6.32
N GLU A 58 2.27 -11.60 -6.19
CA GLU A 58 2.43 -10.58 -5.15
C GLU A 58 1.27 -9.59 -5.17
N THR A 59 0.85 -9.13 -6.36
CA THR A 59 -0.26 -8.18 -6.51
C THR A 59 -1.55 -8.75 -5.91
N ILE A 60 -1.82 -10.04 -6.10
CA ILE A 60 -2.97 -10.73 -5.50
C ILE A 60 -2.84 -10.75 -3.97
N CYS A 61 -1.68 -11.18 -3.45
CA CYS A 61 -1.41 -11.24 -2.01
C CYS A 61 -1.54 -9.86 -1.33
N VAL A 62 -0.95 -8.83 -1.95
CA VAL A 62 -0.99 -7.45 -1.47
C VAL A 62 -2.40 -6.89 -1.53
N THR A 63 -3.19 -7.24 -2.56
CA THR A 63 -4.60 -6.86 -2.64
C THR A 63 -5.42 -7.49 -1.50
N ILE A 64 -5.19 -8.76 -1.19
CA ILE A 64 -5.85 -9.43 -0.06
C ILE A 64 -5.46 -8.75 1.26
N ALA A 65 -4.17 -8.47 1.47
CA ALA A 65 -3.69 -7.77 2.66
C ALA A 65 -4.32 -6.37 2.78
N ALA A 66 -4.36 -5.61 1.68
CA ALA A 66 -5.00 -4.31 1.63
C ALA A 66 -6.51 -4.39 1.96
N ALA A 67 -7.22 -5.37 1.40
CA ALA A 67 -8.62 -5.61 1.72
C ALA A 67 -8.82 -5.90 3.22
N ILE A 68 -8.01 -6.77 3.82
CA ILE A 68 -8.05 -7.07 5.27
C ILE A 68 -7.81 -5.79 6.08
N ILE A 69 -6.83 -4.98 5.71
CA ILE A 69 -6.54 -3.70 6.38
C ILE A 69 -7.74 -2.75 6.29
N VAL A 70 -8.35 -2.62 5.11
CA VAL A 70 -9.53 -1.76 4.90
C VAL A 70 -10.72 -2.25 5.71
N PHE A 71 -10.98 -3.56 5.74
CA PHE A 71 -12.08 -4.14 6.50
C PHE A 71 -11.89 -4.07 8.02
N THR A 72 -10.64 -4.11 8.51
CA THR A 72 -10.32 -4.00 9.94
C THR A 72 -10.23 -2.55 10.42
N ASN A 73 -9.92 -1.60 9.53
CA ASN A 73 -9.79 -0.19 9.82
C ASN A 73 -10.85 0.63 9.08
N LYS A 74 -12.13 0.21 9.12
CA LYS A 74 -13.21 0.89 8.38
C LYS A 74 -13.34 2.36 8.75
N ASP A 75 -13.15 2.71 10.02
CA ASP A 75 -13.22 4.10 10.45
C ASP A 75 -12.12 4.94 9.79
N LEU A 76 -10.91 4.39 9.62
CA LEU A 76 -9.82 5.08 8.92
C LEU A 76 -10.17 5.44 7.47
N PHE A 77 -10.87 4.54 6.76
CA PHE A 77 -11.11 4.69 5.32
C PHE A 77 -12.51 5.23 4.97
N PHE A 78 -13.50 5.08 5.86
CA PHE A 78 -14.90 5.41 5.58
C PHE A 78 -15.51 6.40 6.59
N GLU A 79 -14.79 6.81 7.64
CA GLU A 79 -15.33 7.78 8.59
C GLU A 79 -15.39 9.20 7.99
N LYS A 80 -16.61 9.71 7.81
CA LYS A 80 -16.87 11.04 7.24
C LYS A 80 -16.68 12.19 8.24
N ARG A 81 -16.51 11.89 9.54
CA ARG A 81 -16.36 12.90 10.61
C ARG A 81 -14.98 13.58 10.63
N HIS A 82 -13.95 12.97 10.05
CA HIS A 82 -12.57 13.46 10.11
C HIS A 82 -12.30 14.67 9.19
N ILE A 83 -13.19 15.00 8.25
CA ILE A 83 -12.99 16.12 7.31
C ILE A 83 -13.06 17.49 8.01
N GLY A 84 -13.64 17.57 9.23
CA GLY A 84 -13.81 18.81 9.99
C GLY A 84 -12.72 19.18 11.01
N ARG A 85 -11.77 18.30 11.35
CA ARG A 85 -10.77 18.54 12.42
C ARG A 85 -9.30 18.36 11.99
N ILE A 86 -9.03 18.42 10.68
CA ILE A 86 -7.65 18.33 10.14
C ILE A 86 -6.76 19.49 10.63
N LEU A 87 -7.35 20.58 11.13
CA LEU A 87 -6.66 21.77 11.64
C LEU A 87 -6.55 21.83 13.19
N GLU A 88 -6.99 20.81 13.92
CA GLU A 88 -7.07 20.86 15.40
C GLU A 88 -6.14 19.86 16.10
N SER A 89 -5.15 19.29 15.39
CA SER A 89 -4.10 18.43 15.96
C SER A 89 -2.72 19.04 15.77
#